data_AF-A0A1V5ABI7-F1
#
_entry.id   AF-A0A1V5ABI7-F1
#
_cell.length_a   1.000
_cell.length_b   1.000
_cell.length_c   1.000
_cell.angle_alpha   90.00
_cell.angle_beta   90.00
_cell.angle_gamma   90.00
#
_symmetry.space_group_name_H-M   'P 1'
#
loop_
_entity.id
_entity.type
_entity.pdbx_description
1 polymer ?
#
loop_
_entity_poly.entity_id
_entity_poly.type
_entity_poly.pdbx_seq_one_letter_code
_entity_poly.pdbx_strand_id
1 'polypeptide(L)'
;MWLMKIGEWFESLPLPGFVKDIIFVVVVVGGISLLSQLALGLWTPMVAVESGSMVPNLNIGDIILVQGAARTEIIPWDLAEKRNYSAFNKPGDVILYRPYGKASPNLLDQLMMLVGLSPGQDKATPIIHRALRYVKEGEPMWNGGPVAPFSGYITKGDHNEVIDQMAGQIIGSANLSYIEAHRDEIRVVGNDIFIDKETGLVIYRTKNGTYVGEGISYLAPVKDEWVIGVARAKIPLVGYIRLLPNIIYDEARKIKIAGLEPHESNFLAKTAQ
;
A
#
# COMPACT_ATOMS: atom_id res chain seq x y z
N MET A 1 -33.56 -8.35 -27.34
CA MET A 1 -33.93 -7.54 -28.52
C MET A 1 -33.17 -6.21 -28.62
N TRP A 2 -32.97 -5.46 -27.53
CA TRP A 2 -32.28 -4.15 -27.56
C TRP A 2 -30.74 -4.26 -27.69
N LEU A 3 -30.11 -5.21 -26.99
CA LEU A 3 -28.66 -5.47 -27.09
C LEU A 3 -28.20 -5.93 -28.50
N MET A 4 -29.02 -6.75 -29.18
CA MET A 4 -28.75 -7.17 -30.57
C MET A 4 -28.74 -5.97 -31.54
N LYS A 5 -29.65 -5.01 -31.36
CA LYS A 5 -29.72 -3.81 -32.21
C LYS A 5 -28.50 -2.90 -32.06
N ILE A 6 -27.89 -2.86 -30.87
CA ILE A 6 -26.69 -2.06 -30.62
C ILE A 6 -25.46 -2.68 -31.29
N GLY A 7 -25.33 -4.01 -31.23
CA GLY A 7 -24.25 -4.72 -31.93
C GLY A 7 -24.32 -4.52 -33.45
N GLU A 8 -25.49 -4.72 -34.05
CA GLU A 8 -25.69 -4.52 -35.50
C GLU A 8 -25.45 -3.07 -35.93
N TRP A 9 -25.90 -2.09 -35.14
CA TRP A 9 -25.63 -0.68 -35.40
C TRP A 9 -24.13 -0.35 -35.31
N PHE A 10 -23.43 -0.86 -34.31
CA PHE A 10 -22.00 -0.63 -34.13
C PHE A 10 -21.18 -1.24 -35.28
N GLU A 11 -21.57 -2.43 -35.74
CA GLU A 11 -20.97 -3.07 -36.91
C GLU A 11 -21.23 -2.28 -38.21
N SER A 12 -22.35 -1.56 -38.31
CA SER A 12 -22.67 -0.73 -39.48
C SER A 12 -21.86 0.57 -39.59
N LEU A 13 -21.10 0.97 -38.56
CA LEU A 13 -20.31 2.20 -38.59
C LEU A 13 -19.15 2.10 -39.61
N PRO A 14 -18.88 3.17 -40.39
CA PRO A 14 -17.81 3.21 -41.40
C PRO A 14 -16.44 3.44 -40.75
N LEU A 15 -16.09 2.63 -39.75
CA LEU A 15 -14.82 2.69 -39.02
C LEU A 15 -13.97 1.44 -39.35
N PRO A 16 -12.63 1.55 -39.38
CA PRO A 16 -11.76 0.38 -39.45
C PRO A 16 -11.99 -0.58 -38.28
N GLY A 17 -11.85 -1.89 -38.51
CA GLY A 17 -12.09 -2.93 -37.50
C GLY A 17 -11.33 -2.70 -36.19
N PHE A 18 -10.02 -2.39 -36.27
CA PHE A 18 -9.21 -2.13 -35.07
C PHE A 18 -9.70 -0.92 -34.24
N VAL A 19 -10.32 0.08 -34.89
CA VAL A 19 -10.91 1.23 -34.17
C VAL A 19 -12.16 0.79 -33.41
N LYS A 20 -13.00 -0.06 -34.02
CA LYS A 20 -14.17 -0.65 -33.37
C LYS A 20 -13.75 -1.51 -32.18
N ASP A 21 -12.70 -2.32 -32.32
CA ASP A 21 -12.16 -3.13 -31.23
C ASP A 21 -11.70 -2.27 -30.05
N ILE A 22 -10.96 -1.19 -30.33
CA ILE A 22 -10.53 -0.22 -29.29
C ILE A 22 -11.74 0.41 -28.61
N ILE A 23 -12.75 0.88 -29.36
CA ILE A 23 -13.96 1.48 -28.79
C ILE A 23 -14.69 0.47 -27.91
N PHE A 24 -14.84 -0.77 -28.38
CA PHE A 24 -15.50 -1.83 -27.62
C PHE A 24 -14.78 -2.07 -26.28
N VAL A 25 -13.44 -2.20 -26.31
CA VAL A 25 -12.64 -2.37 -25.09
C VAL A 25 -12.82 -1.18 -24.15
N VAL A 26 -12.75 0.05 -24.64
CA VAL A 26 -12.94 1.25 -23.82
C VAL A 26 -14.32 1.28 -23.19
N VAL A 27 -15.37 0.92 -23.93
CA VAL A 27 -16.75 0.88 -23.40
C VAL A 27 -16.92 -0.20 -22.34
N VAL A 28 -16.39 -1.41 -22.58
CA VAL A 28 -16.49 -2.53 -21.63
C VAL A 28 -15.70 -2.21 -20.35
N VAL A 29 -14.44 -1.79 -20.49
CA VAL A 29 -13.59 -1.42 -19.34
C VAL A 29 -14.21 -0.24 -18.60
N GLY A 30 -14.63 0.81 -19.30
CA GLY A 30 -15.30 1.97 -18.71
C GLY A 30 -16.59 1.61 -17.99
N GLY A 31 -17.39 0.69 -18.54
CA GLY A 31 -18.60 0.18 -17.92
C GLY A 31 -18.33 -0.58 -16.63
N ILE A 32 -17.34 -1.49 -16.63
CA ILE A 32 -16.93 -2.24 -15.42
C ILE A 32 -16.36 -1.28 -14.37
N SER A 33 -15.50 -0.34 -14.77
CA SER A 33 -14.91 0.67 -13.91
C SER A 33 -15.97 1.58 -13.28
N LEU A 34 -16.98 2.00 -14.05
CA LEU A 34 -18.10 2.78 -13.55
C LEU A 34 -18.96 1.98 -12.57
N LEU A 35 -19.29 0.73 -12.90
CA LEU A 35 -20.02 -0.16 -12.00
C LEU A 35 -19.27 -0.35 -10.68
N SER A 36 -17.95 -0.54 -10.74
CA SER A 36 -17.09 -0.61 -9.56
C SER A 36 -17.13 0.67 -8.73
N GLN A 37 -17.01 1.84 -9.38
CA GLN A 37 -17.08 3.13 -8.68
C GLN A 37 -18.44 3.35 -7.99
N LEU A 38 -19.52 2.92 -8.61
CA LEU A 38 -20.86 3.02 -8.04
C LEU A 38 -21.07 2.05 -6.87
N ALA A 39 -20.67 0.79 -7.03
CA ALA A 39 -20.91 -0.27 -6.04
C ALA A 39 -19.93 -0.20 -4.86
N LEU A 40 -18.64 0.03 -5.13
CA LEU A 40 -17.55 -0.09 -4.16
C LEU A 40 -16.88 1.26 -3.87
N GLY A 41 -17.11 2.31 -4.66
CA GLY A 41 -16.46 3.60 -4.46
C GLY A 41 -15.00 3.66 -4.90
N LEU A 42 -14.53 2.65 -5.65
CA LEU A 42 -13.17 2.58 -6.19
C LEU A 42 -13.21 2.21 -7.68
N TRP A 43 -12.34 2.81 -8.47
CA TRP A 43 -12.17 2.46 -9.89
C TRP A 43 -11.49 1.10 -10.09
N THR A 44 -10.57 0.74 -9.19
CA THR A 44 -9.82 -0.53 -9.18
C THR A 44 -9.94 -1.18 -7.80
N PRO A 45 -11.02 -1.95 -7.54
CA PRO A 45 -11.35 -2.43 -6.20
C PRO A 45 -10.62 -3.73 -5.83
N MET A 46 -9.93 -4.36 -6.78
CA MET A 46 -9.26 -5.66 -6.60
C MET A 46 -7.77 -5.45 -6.41
N VAL A 47 -7.22 -5.98 -5.31
CA VAL A 47 -5.80 -5.85 -4.95
C VAL A 47 -5.23 -7.22 -4.62
N ALA A 48 -4.01 -7.51 -5.08
CA ALA A 48 -3.32 -8.74 -4.74
C ALA A 48 -2.58 -8.61 -3.41
N VAL A 49 -2.57 -9.68 -2.62
CA VAL A 49 -1.74 -9.79 -1.42
C VAL A 49 -0.34 -10.18 -1.85
N GLU A 50 0.61 -9.27 -1.69
CA GLU A 50 1.99 -9.44 -2.18
C GLU A 50 2.96 -9.90 -1.08
N SER A 51 2.57 -9.81 0.20
CA SER A 51 3.44 -10.15 1.33
C SER A 51 2.78 -11.10 2.34
N GLY A 52 3.61 -11.75 3.15
CA GLY A 52 3.17 -12.71 4.18
C GLY A 52 2.68 -12.07 5.48
N SER A 53 2.61 -10.73 5.58
CA SER A 53 2.30 -10.05 6.85
C SER A 53 0.89 -10.32 7.36
N MET A 54 -0.01 -10.81 6.51
CA MET A 54 -1.40 -11.11 6.86
C MET A 54 -1.70 -12.62 7.00
N VAL A 55 -0.67 -13.48 6.91
CA VAL A 55 -0.81 -14.93 7.08
C VAL A 55 -1.20 -15.26 8.54
N PRO A 56 -2.09 -16.25 8.78
CA PRO A 56 -2.72 -17.16 7.81
C PRO A 56 -4.06 -16.67 7.25
N ASN A 57 -4.50 -15.47 7.61
CA ASN A 57 -5.85 -14.99 7.32
C ASN A 57 -6.01 -14.52 5.86
N LEU A 58 -4.97 -13.89 5.32
CA LEU A 58 -4.79 -13.59 3.91
C LEU A 58 -3.44 -14.12 3.47
N ASN A 59 -3.43 -14.95 2.43
CA ASN A 59 -2.21 -15.57 1.92
C ASN A 59 -1.65 -14.77 0.76
N ILE A 60 -0.34 -14.88 0.53
CA ILE A 60 0.31 -14.34 -0.67
C ILE A 60 -0.40 -14.93 -1.90
N GLY A 61 -0.76 -14.06 -2.85
CA GLY A 61 -1.50 -14.44 -4.05
C GLY A 61 -3.02 -14.48 -3.90
N ASP A 62 -3.59 -14.21 -2.71
CA ASP A 62 -5.02 -13.90 -2.60
C ASP A 62 -5.32 -12.58 -3.32
N ILE A 63 -6.45 -12.49 -4.02
CA ILE A 63 -7.02 -11.20 -4.46
C ILE A 63 -8.05 -10.78 -3.43
N ILE A 64 -7.95 -9.57 -2.89
CA ILE A 64 -8.97 -9.00 -2.02
C ILE A 64 -9.86 -8.02 -2.78
N LEU A 65 -11.15 -8.04 -2.47
CA LEU A 65 -12.10 -7.03 -2.92
C LEU A 65 -12.21 -5.95 -1.85
N VAL A 66 -11.94 -4.71 -2.24
CA VAL A 66 -11.87 -3.55 -1.36
C VAL A 66 -13.08 -2.66 -1.60
N GLN A 67 -13.75 -2.26 -0.52
CA GLN A 67 -14.77 -1.23 -0.54
C GLN A 67 -14.14 0.09 -0.09
N GLY A 68 -14.27 1.13 -0.90
CA GLY A 68 -13.66 2.44 -0.66
C GLY A 68 -14.07 3.06 0.66
N ALA A 69 -13.13 3.74 1.33
CA ALA A 69 -13.33 4.31 2.66
C ALA A 69 -14.52 5.29 2.72
N ALA A 70 -14.80 6.01 1.63
CA ALA A 70 -15.95 6.92 1.55
C ALA A 70 -17.33 6.20 1.58
N ARG A 71 -17.36 4.87 1.42
CA ARG A 71 -18.58 4.06 1.38
C ARG A 71 -18.79 3.22 2.63
N THR A 72 -17.90 3.30 3.62
CA THR A 72 -17.96 2.43 4.79
C THR A 72 -17.34 3.06 6.03
N GLU A 73 -17.87 2.69 7.19
CA GLU A 73 -17.17 2.87 8.47
C GLU A 73 -16.08 1.81 8.61
N ILE A 74 -14.98 2.14 9.29
CA ILE A 74 -13.90 1.23 9.66
C ILE A 74 -14.14 0.81 11.11
N ILE A 75 -14.26 -0.49 11.36
CA ILE A 75 -14.45 -1.06 12.69
C ILE A 75 -13.10 -1.61 13.18
N PRO A 76 -12.36 -0.89 14.03
CA PRO A 76 -11.12 -1.42 14.60
C PRO A 76 -11.36 -2.60 15.56
N TRP A 77 -10.29 -3.33 15.88
CA TRP A 77 -10.32 -4.52 16.74
C TRP A 77 -11.03 -4.31 18.07
N ASP A 78 -10.67 -3.27 18.81
CA ASP A 78 -11.22 -2.96 20.14
C ASP A 78 -12.75 -2.72 20.14
N LEU A 79 -13.27 -2.15 19.05
CA LEU A 79 -14.69 -1.97 18.81
C LEU A 79 -15.35 -3.24 18.29
N ALA A 80 -14.65 -3.98 17.43
CA ALA A 80 -15.13 -5.22 16.84
C ALA A 80 -15.36 -6.31 17.89
N GLU A 81 -14.47 -6.44 18.89
CA GLU A 81 -14.66 -7.36 20.02
C GLU A 81 -15.97 -7.06 20.77
N LYS A 82 -16.25 -5.77 21.02
CA LYS A 82 -17.49 -5.34 21.68
C LYS A 82 -18.73 -5.62 20.82
N ARG A 83 -18.60 -5.55 19.50
CA ARG A 83 -19.68 -5.78 18.53
C ARG A 83 -19.79 -7.24 18.09
N ASN A 84 -18.94 -8.14 18.59
CA ASN A 84 -18.79 -9.52 18.10
C ASN A 84 -18.64 -9.60 16.56
N TYR A 85 -17.90 -8.64 16.00
CA TYR A 85 -17.63 -8.52 14.58
C TYR A 85 -16.25 -9.08 14.25
N SER A 86 -16.13 -9.75 13.10
CA SER A 86 -14.84 -10.26 12.62
C SER A 86 -14.71 -10.11 11.11
N ALA A 87 -13.47 -9.89 10.67
CA ALA A 87 -13.08 -9.92 9.26
C ALA A 87 -11.83 -10.80 9.10
N PHE A 88 -11.90 -11.76 8.18
CA PHE A 88 -10.82 -12.72 7.93
C PHE A 88 -10.37 -13.45 9.20
N ASN A 89 -11.32 -14.09 9.89
CA ASN A 89 -11.12 -14.93 11.08
C ASN A 89 -10.59 -14.24 12.35
N LYS A 90 -10.45 -12.92 12.35
CA LYS A 90 -10.06 -12.15 13.54
C LYS A 90 -10.96 -10.91 13.70
N PRO A 91 -11.10 -10.36 14.91
CA PRO A 91 -11.79 -9.10 15.13
C PRO A 91 -11.19 -7.95 14.33
N GLY A 92 -12.01 -6.96 14.00
CA GLY A 92 -11.59 -5.72 13.35
C GLY A 92 -11.44 -5.83 11.85
N ASP A 93 -11.65 -4.70 11.17
CA ASP A 93 -11.50 -4.57 9.73
C ASP A 93 -10.02 -4.68 9.30
N VAL A 94 -9.80 -5.28 8.14
CA VAL A 94 -8.54 -5.21 7.41
C VAL A 94 -8.65 -4.07 6.41
N ILE A 95 -7.74 -3.10 6.51
CA ILE A 95 -7.77 -1.88 5.71
C ILE A 95 -6.61 -1.88 4.70
N LEU A 96 -6.90 -1.33 3.53
CA LEU A 96 -5.91 -0.97 2.53
C LEU A 96 -5.61 0.52 2.68
N TYR A 97 -4.35 0.89 2.90
CA TYR A 97 -3.97 2.29 3.13
C TYR A 97 -2.66 2.68 2.45
N ARG A 98 -2.49 4.00 2.28
CA ARG A 98 -1.29 4.63 1.73
C ARG A 98 -0.30 4.90 2.87
N PRO A 99 0.87 4.24 2.89
CA PRO A 99 1.86 4.49 3.94
C PRO A 99 2.36 5.93 3.85
N TYR A 100 2.36 6.63 4.99
CA TYR A 100 2.70 8.06 5.08
C TYR A 100 1.92 8.99 4.13
N GLY A 101 0.75 8.55 3.63
CA GLY A 101 -0.01 9.32 2.65
C GLY A 101 0.59 9.37 1.25
N LYS A 102 1.67 8.63 0.97
CA LYS A 102 2.29 8.54 -0.36
C LYS A 102 1.28 8.10 -1.42
N ALA A 103 1.41 8.63 -2.64
CA ALA A 103 0.49 8.27 -3.72
C ALA A 103 0.65 6.78 -4.10
N SER A 104 -0.45 6.13 -4.48
CA SER A 104 -0.38 4.75 -4.95
C SER A 104 0.13 4.70 -6.39
N PRO A 105 1.01 3.73 -6.75
CA PRO A 105 1.46 3.52 -8.12
C PRO A 105 0.28 3.37 -9.09
N ASN A 106 0.25 4.20 -10.13
CA ASN A 106 -0.70 4.03 -11.23
C ASN A 106 -0.27 2.86 -12.14
N LEU A 107 -1.00 2.59 -13.22
CA LEU A 107 -0.70 1.48 -14.13
C LEU A 107 0.69 1.61 -14.77
N LEU A 108 1.11 2.81 -15.13
CA LEU A 108 2.44 3.05 -15.72
C LEU A 108 3.54 2.83 -14.67
N ASP A 109 3.33 3.30 -13.45
CA ASP A 109 4.24 3.08 -12.32
C ASP A 109 4.42 1.58 -12.03
N GLN A 110 3.32 0.82 -12.02
CA GLN A 110 3.36 -0.63 -11.85
C GLN A 110 4.12 -1.33 -12.99
N LEU A 111 3.96 -0.86 -14.23
CA LEU A 111 4.72 -1.37 -15.37
C LEU A 111 6.22 -1.06 -15.25
N MET A 112 6.57 0.14 -14.78
CA MET A 112 7.96 0.54 -14.51
C MET A 112 8.58 -0.35 -13.42
N MET A 113 7.87 -0.54 -12.31
CA MET A 113 8.30 -1.42 -11.22
C MET A 113 8.56 -2.85 -11.71
N LEU A 114 7.73 -3.34 -12.62
CA LEU A 114 7.87 -4.68 -13.18
C LEU A 114 9.19 -4.88 -13.95
N VAL A 115 9.68 -3.83 -14.60
CA VAL A 115 10.97 -3.85 -15.31
C VAL A 115 12.14 -3.36 -14.45
N GLY A 116 11.93 -3.22 -13.13
CA GLY A 116 12.96 -2.83 -12.16
C GLY A 116 13.21 -1.33 -12.06
N LEU A 117 12.32 -0.49 -12.60
CA LEU A 117 12.39 0.96 -12.48
C LEU A 117 11.57 1.45 -11.27
N SER A 118 12.09 2.44 -10.55
CA SER A 118 11.41 3.02 -9.38
C SER A 118 10.36 4.05 -9.81
N PRO A 119 9.15 4.08 -9.19
CA PRO A 119 8.09 5.01 -9.53
C PRO A 119 8.26 6.42 -8.93
N GLY A 120 9.35 6.67 -8.19
CA GLY A 120 9.59 7.91 -7.44
C GLY A 120 9.51 7.71 -5.92
N GLN A 121 9.89 8.75 -5.16
CA GLN A 121 9.92 8.72 -3.68
C GLN A 121 8.58 9.13 -3.04
N ASP A 122 7.74 9.82 -3.81
CA ASP A 122 6.40 10.31 -3.47
C ASP A 122 5.32 9.21 -3.56
N LYS A 123 5.69 8.04 -4.09
CA LYS A 123 4.79 6.91 -4.30
C LYS A 123 5.22 5.68 -3.52
N ALA A 124 4.24 4.91 -3.06
CA ALA A 124 4.47 3.66 -2.37
C ALA A 124 3.33 2.67 -2.60
N THR A 125 3.68 1.38 -2.66
CA THR A 125 2.69 0.30 -2.71
C THR A 125 1.80 0.38 -1.47
N PRO A 126 0.46 0.37 -1.64
CA PRO A 126 -0.47 0.33 -0.52
C PRO A 126 -0.27 -0.88 0.38
N ILE A 127 -0.59 -0.70 1.67
CA ILE A 127 -0.40 -1.71 2.70
C ILE A 127 -1.76 -2.27 3.11
N ILE A 128 -1.83 -3.59 3.29
CA ILE A 128 -3.02 -4.30 3.73
C ILE A 128 -2.76 -4.79 5.15
N HIS A 129 -3.27 -4.10 6.16
CA HIS A 129 -3.12 -4.52 7.57
C HIS A 129 -4.41 -4.30 8.35
N ARG A 130 -4.49 -4.91 9.53
CA ARG A 130 -5.66 -4.82 10.40
C ARG A 130 -5.66 -3.53 11.20
N ALA A 131 -6.81 -2.87 11.26
CA ALA A 131 -7.04 -1.73 12.15
C ALA A 131 -7.27 -2.25 13.58
N LEU A 132 -6.38 -1.89 14.51
CA LEU A 132 -6.46 -2.35 15.90
C LEU A 132 -7.30 -1.41 16.77
N ARG A 133 -7.09 -0.10 16.62
CA ARG A 133 -7.80 0.95 17.35
C ARG A 133 -7.60 2.29 16.67
N TYR A 134 -8.46 3.25 17.00
CA TYR A 134 -8.29 4.64 16.60
C TYR A 134 -7.69 5.44 17.76
N VAL A 135 -6.69 6.27 17.49
CA VAL A 135 -6.08 7.18 18.46
C VAL A 135 -6.32 8.62 18.05
N LYS A 136 -6.58 9.49 19.02
CA LYS A 136 -6.63 10.94 18.80
C LYS A 136 -5.25 11.56 18.94
N GLU A 137 -5.04 12.71 18.30
CA GLU A 137 -3.86 13.54 18.52
C GLU A 137 -3.62 13.76 20.02
N GLY A 138 -2.37 13.55 20.47
CA GLY A 138 -1.97 13.66 21.87
C GLY A 138 -2.20 12.39 22.71
N GLU A 139 -2.92 11.38 22.22
CA GLU A 139 -3.07 10.11 22.92
C GLU A 139 -1.88 9.17 22.66
N PRO A 140 -1.48 8.31 23.61
CA PRO A 140 -0.37 7.38 23.40
C PRO A 140 -0.67 6.35 22.29
N MET A 141 0.25 6.20 21.33
CA MET A 141 0.13 5.25 20.21
C MET A 141 0.25 3.78 20.63
N TRP A 142 0.85 3.51 21.78
CA TRP A 142 0.82 2.23 22.50
C TRP A 142 1.15 2.46 23.96
N ASN A 143 1.01 1.44 24.81
CA ASN A 143 1.30 1.58 26.23
C ASN A 143 2.78 1.92 26.46
N GLY A 144 3.06 3.05 27.12
CA GLY A 144 4.43 3.57 27.28
C GLY A 144 5.08 4.13 26.01
N GLY A 145 4.34 4.22 24.91
CA GLY A 145 4.79 4.81 23.65
C GLY A 145 4.66 6.33 23.61
N PRO A 146 5.20 6.98 22.56
CA PRO A 146 5.01 8.39 22.32
C PRO A 146 3.55 8.71 21.99
N VAL A 147 3.19 9.97 22.18
CA VAL A 147 1.87 10.49 21.83
C VAL A 147 1.70 10.56 20.31
N ALA A 148 0.46 10.35 19.86
CA ALA A 148 0.09 10.41 18.46
C ALA A 148 0.26 11.86 17.95
N PRO A 149 1.07 12.09 16.90
CA PRO A 149 1.27 13.42 16.34
C PRO A 149 0.03 13.97 15.62
N PHE A 150 -0.92 13.09 15.29
CA PHE A 150 -2.23 13.39 14.71
C PHE A 150 -3.14 12.17 14.90
N SER A 151 -4.45 12.36 14.73
CA SER A 151 -5.44 11.28 14.87
C SER A 151 -5.36 10.26 13.72
N GLY A 152 -5.57 8.99 14.02
CA GLY A 152 -5.60 7.92 13.02
C GLY A 152 -5.65 6.52 13.60
N TYR A 153 -5.59 5.51 12.73
CA TYR A 153 -5.62 4.11 13.11
C TYR A 153 -4.22 3.58 13.46
N ILE A 154 -4.14 2.80 14.54
CA ILE A 154 -3.01 1.93 14.79
C ILE A 154 -3.25 0.63 14.01
N THR A 155 -2.28 0.25 13.19
CA THR A 155 -2.41 -0.86 12.25
C THR A 155 -1.35 -1.93 12.50
N LYS A 156 -1.68 -3.17 12.13
CA LYS A 156 -0.77 -4.30 12.29
C LYS A 156 -1.09 -5.43 11.32
N GLY A 157 -0.06 -5.99 10.70
CA GLY A 157 -0.17 -7.26 9.97
C GLY A 157 -0.49 -8.42 10.91
N ASP A 158 -1.40 -9.31 10.52
CA ASP A 158 -1.83 -10.44 11.36
C ASP A 158 -0.72 -11.41 11.77
N HIS A 159 0.36 -11.45 10.99
CA HIS A 159 1.57 -12.23 11.21
C HIS A 159 2.72 -11.41 11.82
N ASN A 160 2.57 -10.09 11.93
CA ASN A 160 3.63 -9.24 12.45
C ASN A 160 3.72 -9.38 13.98
N GLU A 161 4.91 -9.21 14.55
CA GLU A 161 5.09 -9.21 16.01
C GLU A 161 4.66 -7.89 16.63
N VAL A 162 4.98 -6.78 15.95
CA VAL A 162 4.73 -5.41 16.41
C VAL A 162 3.74 -4.67 15.50
N ILE A 163 3.20 -3.56 15.99
CA ILE A 163 2.35 -2.65 15.19
C ILE A 163 3.19 -1.89 14.16
N ASP A 164 2.55 -1.40 13.10
CA ASP A 164 3.23 -0.69 12.00
C ASP A 164 3.93 0.59 12.49
N GLN A 165 3.36 1.22 13.53
CA GLN A 165 3.93 2.41 14.18
C GLN A 165 5.23 2.13 14.95
N MET A 166 5.56 0.86 15.19
CA MET A 166 6.81 0.40 15.81
C MET A 166 7.77 -0.23 14.79
N ALA A 167 7.31 -0.51 13.57
CA ALA A 167 8.05 -1.24 12.54
C ALA A 167 8.99 -0.34 11.70
N GLY A 168 9.82 0.48 12.34
CA GLY A 168 10.87 1.25 11.66
C GLY A 168 12.09 0.35 11.43
N GLN A 169 12.54 0.19 10.18
CA GLN A 169 13.57 -0.80 9.84
C GLN A 169 14.77 -0.27 9.07
N ILE A 170 14.79 0.99 8.63
CA ILE A 170 15.97 1.54 7.91
C ILE A 170 16.32 2.91 8.45
N ILE A 171 17.58 3.10 8.86
CA ILE A 171 18.16 4.39 9.28
C ILE A 171 19.07 4.87 8.15
N GLY A 172 18.58 5.76 7.29
CA GLY A 172 19.39 6.48 6.29
C GLY A 172 20.03 7.73 6.90
N SER A 173 21.08 8.29 6.29
CA SER A 173 21.58 9.63 6.70
C SER A 173 20.66 10.72 6.15
N ALA A 174 20.27 11.68 6.98
CA ALA A 174 19.37 12.75 6.57
C ALA A 174 20.06 13.78 5.68
N ASN A 175 19.36 14.24 4.64
CA ASN A 175 19.79 15.40 3.86
C ASN A 175 19.48 16.68 4.64
N LEU A 176 20.52 17.28 5.23
CA LEU A 176 20.38 18.47 6.08
C LEU A 176 19.83 19.68 5.31
N SER A 177 20.18 19.83 4.03
CA SER A 177 19.70 20.94 3.20
C SER A 177 18.19 20.87 2.96
N TYR A 178 17.63 19.67 2.82
CA TYR A 178 16.18 19.46 2.73
C TYR A 178 15.47 19.84 4.05
N ILE A 179 16.03 19.39 5.18
CA ILE A 179 15.50 19.66 6.52
C ILE A 179 15.47 21.16 6.81
N GLU A 180 16.52 21.89 6.42
CA GLU A 180 16.57 23.35 6.60
C GLU A 180 15.53 24.08 5.76
N ALA A 181 15.30 23.62 4.52
CA ALA A 181 14.32 24.21 3.61
C ALA A 181 12.86 23.96 4.05
N HIS A 182 12.57 22.84 4.71
CA HIS A 182 11.20 22.44 5.11
C HIS A 182 11.00 22.50 6.63
N ARG A 183 11.74 23.38 7.33
CA ARG A 183 11.76 23.44 8.80
C ARG A 183 10.37 23.66 9.42
N ASP A 184 9.50 24.41 8.75
CA ASP A 184 8.15 24.73 9.23
C ASP A 184 7.20 23.53 9.19
N GLU A 185 7.54 22.51 8.40
CA GLU A 185 6.78 21.28 8.22
C GLU A 185 7.28 20.15 9.12
N ILE A 186 8.40 20.35 9.82
CA ILE A 186 9.00 19.36 10.70
C ILE A 186 8.53 19.59 12.14
N ARG A 187 7.88 18.58 12.74
CA ARG A 187 7.44 18.62 14.15
C ARG A 187 8.25 17.71 15.04
N VAL A 188 8.51 18.19 16.25
CA VAL A 188 9.10 17.39 17.32
C VAL A 188 8.04 16.41 17.85
N VAL A 189 8.37 15.13 17.91
CA VAL A 189 7.50 14.06 18.42
C VAL A 189 8.11 13.28 19.59
N GLY A 190 9.36 13.56 19.93
CA GLY A 190 10.08 12.98 21.05
C GLY A 190 11.44 13.65 21.27
N ASN A 191 12.20 13.17 22.26
CA ASN A 191 13.57 13.65 22.46
C ASN A 191 14.43 13.32 21.25
N ASP A 192 14.82 14.37 20.51
CA ASP A 192 15.59 14.28 19.27
C ASP A 192 14.92 13.47 18.14
N ILE A 193 13.59 13.30 18.20
CA ILE A 193 12.79 12.68 17.13
C ILE A 193 11.86 13.73 16.53
N PHE A 194 11.93 13.86 15.22
CA PHE A 194 11.13 14.78 14.43
C PHE A 194 10.35 14.01 13.37
N ILE A 195 9.21 14.54 12.93
CA ILE A 195 8.41 14.01 11.83
C ILE A 195 8.17 15.14 10.84
N ASP A 196 8.47 14.86 9.58
CA ASP A 196 8.03 15.66 8.46
C ASP A 196 6.53 15.43 8.24
N LYS A 197 5.72 16.50 8.30
CA LYS A 197 4.26 16.41 8.18
C LYS A 197 3.78 16.12 6.75
N GLU A 198 4.58 16.45 5.74
CA GLU A 198 4.24 16.25 4.34
C GLU A 198 4.57 14.83 3.92
N THR A 199 5.81 14.39 4.19
CA THR A 199 6.31 13.10 3.72
C THR A 199 6.10 11.97 4.73
N GLY A 200 5.81 12.30 5.99
CA GLY A 200 5.69 11.36 7.10
C GLY A 200 7.04 10.74 7.53
N LEU A 201 8.16 11.20 6.96
CA LEU A 201 9.48 10.70 7.31
C LEU A 201 9.83 11.04 8.75
N VAL A 202 10.36 10.04 9.46
CA VAL A 202 10.85 10.23 10.83
C VAL A 202 12.32 10.58 10.78
N ILE A 203 12.69 11.69 11.40
CA ILE A 203 14.06 12.19 11.45
C ILE A 203 14.56 12.06 12.89
N TYR A 204 15.73 11.45 13.07
CA TYR A 204 16.39 11.31 14.36
C TYR A 204 17.63 12.18 14.39
N ARG A 205 17.78 13.02 15.41
CA ARG A 205 19.04 13.69 15.69
C ARG A 205 19.79 12.90 16.76
N THR A 206 21.05 12.58 16.50
CA THR A 206 21.91 11.92 17.46
C THR A 206 23.22 12.68 17.59
N LYS A 207 24.06 12.31 18.56
CA LYS A 207 25.43 12.84 18.65
C LYS A 207 26.29 12.53 17.41
N ASN A 208 25.91 11.52 16.63
CA ASN A 208 26.68 11.01 15.50
C ASN A 208 26.13 11.45 14.13
N GLY A 209 25.06 12.26 14.11
CA GLY A 209 24.44 12.73 12.87
C GLY A 209 22.93 12.76 12.94
N THR A 210 22.32 13.24 11.86
CA THR A 210 20.86 13.23 11.67
C THR A 210 20.53 12.10 10.71
N TYR A 211 19.56 11.27 11.08
CA TYR A 211 19.16 10.09 10.32
C TYR A 211 17.68 10.13 9.97
N VAL A 212 17.27 9.38 8.95
CA VAL A 212 15.88 9.23 8.54
C VAL A 212 15.47 7.77 8.69
N GLY A 213 14.39 7.53 9.42
CA GLY A 213 13.72 6.25 9.54
C GLY A 213 12.80 6.00 8.36
N GLU A 214 13.03 4.94 7.60
CA GLU A 214 12.01 4.34 6.74
C GLU A 214 11.33 3.17 7.44
N GLY A 215 10.02 3.09 7.29
CA GLY A 215 9.16 2.05 7.83
C GLY A 215 7.86 2.00 7.03
N ILE A 216 6.84 1.33 7.56
CA ILE A 216 5.52 1.28 6.91
C ILE A 216 4.70 2.50 7.31
N SER A 217 4.67 2.81 8.61
CA SER A 217 4.03 4.00 9.20
C SER A 217 4.63 4.27 10.58
N TYR A 218 5.96 4.23 10.67
CA TYR A 218 6.68 4.37 11.93
C TYR A 218 6.36 5.72 12.61
N LEU A 219 5.97 5.67 13.89
CA LEU A 219 5.49 6.83 14.68
C LEU A 219 4.34 7.65 14.06
N ALA A 220 3.66 7.11 13.06
CA ALA A 220 2.59 7.77 12.35
C ALA A 220 1.34 6.88 12.36
N PRO A 221 0.27 7.25 13.09
CA PRO A 221 -1.03 6.61 12.93
C PRO A 221 -1.48 6.71 11.46
N VAL A 222 -2.33 5.81 11.00
CA VAL A 222 -2.88 5.89 9.64
C VAL A 222 -4.06 6.86 9.64
N LYS A 223 -3.90 8.05 9.06
CA LYS A 223 -5.00 9.02 8.96
C LYS A 223 -6.18 8.46 8.17
N ASP A 224 -7.39 8.93 8.46
CA ASP A 224 -8.59 8.55 7.71
C ASP A 224 -8.42 8.79 6.20
N GLU A 225 -7.81 9.91 5.80
CA GLU A 225 -7.54 10.28 4.40
C GLU A 225 -6.49 9.41 3.70
N TRP A 226 -5.71 8.63 4.46
CA TRP A 226 -4.73 7.69 3.92
C TRP A 226 -5.36 6.33 3.64
N VAL A 227 -6.51 6.02 4.23
CA VAL A 227 -7.22 4.77 4.01
C VAL A 227 -7.88 4.80 2.63
N ILE A 228 -7.51 3.83 1.79
CA ILE A 228 -8.12 3.64 0.47
C ILE A 228 -9.48 2.96 0.65
N GLY A 229 -9.54 1.92 1.49
CA GLY A 229 -10.77 1.21 1.77
C GLY A 229 -10.60 0.00 2.69
N VAL A 230 -11.69 -0.71 2.90
CA VAL A 230 -11.78 -1.89 3.75
C VAL A 230 -11.87 -3.14 2.88
N ALA A 231 -11.04 -4.14 3.18
CA ALA A 231 -11.12 -5.45 2.53
C ALA A 231 -12.41 -6.17 2.99
N ARG A 232 -13.26 -6.55 2.04
CA ARG A 232 -14.58 -7.17 2.30
C ARG A 232 -14.64 -8.63 1.91
N ALA A 233 -13.89 -9.04 0.90
CA ALA A 233 -13.85 -10.43 0.44
C ALA A 233 -12.45 -10.80 -0.05
N LYS A 234 -12.16 -12.10 -0.11
CA LYS A 234 -10.97 -12.64 -0.75
C LYS A 234 -11.33 -13.70 -1.79
N ILE A 235 -10.57 -13.72 -2.87
CA ILE A 235 -10.61 -14.70 -3.94
C ILE A 235 -9.24 -15.39 -3.92
N PRO A 236 -9.15 -16.64 -3.42
CA PRO A 236 -7.89 -17.32 -3.29
C PRO A 236 -7.27 -17.67 -4.64
N LEU A 237 -5.94 -17.82 -4.67
CA LEU A 237 -5.14 -18.35 -5.79
C LEU A 237 -5.11 -17.53 -7.10
N VAL A 238 -6.01 -16.56 -7.32
CA VAL A 238 -6.06 -15.79 -8.58
C VAL A 238 -4.90 -14.79 -8.70
N GLY A 239 -4.38 -14.28 -7.57
CA GLY A 239 -3.32 -13.28 -7.55
C GLY A 239 -1.95 -13.83 -7.94
N TYR A 240 -1.73 -15.15 -7.91
CA TYR A 240 -0.47 -15.74 -8.37
C TYR A 240 -0.17 -15.36 -9.82
N ILE A 241 -1.18 -15.24 -10.68
CA ILE A 241 -1.02 -14.81 -12.08
C ILE A 241 -0.33 -13.44 -12.16
N ARG A 242 -0.69 -12.52 -11.25
CA ARG A 242 -0.10 -11.18 -11.17
C ARG A 242 1.32 -11.19 -10.59
N LEU A 243 1.64 -12.16 -9.75
CA LEU A 243 2.97 -12.29 -9.12
C LEU A 243 3.98 -13.03 -10.00
N LEU A 244 3.53 -13.80 -11.02
CA LEU A 244 4.39 -14.57 -11.91
C LEU A 244 5.58 -13.78 -12.45
N PRO A 245 5.42 -12.53 -12.96
CA PRO A 245 6.55 -11.81 -13.52
C PRO A 245 7.66 -11.50 -12.51
N ASN A 246 7.30 -11.11 -11.27
CA ASN A 246 8.27 -10.86 -10.20
C ASN A 246 8.96 -12.16 -9.77
N ILE A 247 8.20 -13.25 -9.64
CA ILE A 247 8.75 -14.58 -9.31
C ILE A 247 9.77 -15.01 -10.37
N ILE A 248 9.44 -14.86 -11.67
CA ILE A 248 10.34 -15.21 -12.78
C ILE A 248 11.59 -14.33 -12.75
N TYR A 249 11.42 -13.02 -12.53
CA TYR A 249 12.52 -12.07 -12.49
C TYR A 249 13.48 -12.34 -11.32
N ASP A 250 12.97 -12.59 -10.12
CA ASP A 250 13.76 -12.94 -8.95
C ASP A 250 14.50 -14.26 -9.14
N GLU A 251 13.86 -15.26 -9.76
CA GLU A 251 14.49 -16.55 -10.03
C GLU A 251 15.61 -16.43 -11.10
N ALA A 252 15.36 -15.68 -12.17
CA ALA A 252 16.38 -15.38 -13.18
C ALA A 252 17.56 -14.60 -12.59
N ARG A 253 17.29 -13.67 -11.68
CA ARG A 253 18.33 -12.91 -10.96
C ARG A 253 19.16 -13.83 -10.06
N LYS A 254 18.54 -14.73 -9.29
CA LYS A 254 19.25 -15.71 -8.46
C LYS A 254 20.18 -16.60 -9.30
N ILE A 255 19.71 -17.09 -10.44
CA ILE A 255 20.51 -17.91 -11.37
C ILE A 255 21.69 -17.10 -11.91
N LYS A 256 21.47 -15.84 -12.29
CA LYS A 256 22.53 -14.96 -12.77
C LYS A 256 23.58 -14.69 -11.69
N ILE A 257 23.18 -14.49 -10.44
CA ILE A 257 24.11 -14.27 -9.31
C ILE A 257 24.87 -15.56 -8.96
N ALA A 258 24.22 -16.72 -9.02
CA ALA A 258 24.85 -18.02 -8.76
C ALA A 258 25.90 -18.41 -9.82
N GLY A 259 25.85 -17.81 -11.01
CA GLY A 259 26.81 -18.00 -12.10
C GLY A 259 27.98 -17.00 -12.12
N LEU A 260 28.09 -16.09 -11.14
CA LEU A 260 29.17 -15.10 -11.06
C LEU A 260 30.33 -15.57 -10.17
N GLU A 261 31.54 -15.16 -10.49
CA GLU A 261 32.73 -15.42 -9.68
C GLU A 261 32.62 -14.75 -8.30
N PRO A 262 33.23 -15.30 -7.22
CA PRO A 262 33.03 -14.85 -5.83
C PRO A 262 33.36 -13.38 -5.53
N HIS A 263 34.13 -12.72 -6.38
CA HIS A 263 34.51 -11.32 -6.24
C HIS A 263 33.47 -10.36 -6.86
N GLU A 264 32.75 -10.79 -7.89
CA GLU A 264 31.70 -10.01 -8.57
C GLU A 264 30.37 -10.08 -7.80
N SER A 265 30.07 -11.23 -7.19
CA SER A 265 28.87 -11.41 -6.35
C SER A 265 28.89 -10.53 -5.10
N ASN A 266 30.06 -10.33 -4.48
CA ASN A 266 30.24 -9.45 -3.32
C ASN A 266 30.10 -7.96 -3.64
N PHE A 267 30.38 -7.53 -4.87
CA PHE A 267 30.20 -6.14 -5.30
C PHE A 267 28.71 -5.84 -5.51
N LEU A 268 27.99 -6.71 -6.22
CA LEU A 268 26.55 -6.54 -6.47
C LEU A 268 25.70 -6.66 -5.20
N ALA A 269 26.08 -7.53 -4.27
CA ALA A 269 25.41 -7.66 -2.97
C ALA A 269 25.57 -6.42 -2.07
N LYS A 270 26.65 -5.65 -2.22
CA LYS A 270 26.91 -4.44 -1.44
C LYS A 270 26.24 -3.18 -2.01
N THR A 271 25.98 -3.13 -3.31
CA THR A 271 25.22 -2.05 -3.95
C THR A 271 23.69 -2.16 -3.77
N ALA A 272 23.22 -3.22 -3.12
CA ALA A 272 21.80 -3.54 -2.93
C ALA A 272 21.31 -3.31 -1.48
N GLN A 273 22.08 -2.60 -0.64
CA GLN A 273 21.62 -2.07 0.65
C GLN A 273 21.11 -0.64 0.49
#